data_AF-A0A9X1MG20-F1
#
_entry.id   AF-A0A9X1MG20-F1
#
_cell.length_a   1.000
_cell.length_b   1.000
_cell.length_c   1.000
_cell.angle_alpha   90.00
_cell.angle_beta   90.00
_cell.angle_gamma   90.00
#
_symmetry.space_group_name_H-M   'P 1'
#
loop_
_entity.id
_entity.type
_entity.pdbx_description
1 polymer ?
#
loop_
_entity_poly.entity_id
_entity_poly.type
_entity_poly.pdbx_seq_one_letter_code
_entity_poly.pdbx_strand_id
1 'polypeptide(L)'
;MTTKTAPRRPSLQDANPELASEWHTELNGDLTPASVTPSSLKKAWWACPKGHLPFYSRIANRNAGSGCPVCGRERTTLASSVPAPGRSLAELHPEIAADWDIEANGDLTPSRVRRASNKVVSWICPNGHGSYRATTQHRVYQGQRCPVCSEQARADLRTLPAPGRSLAERNPALAAEWNTEANAPRTTADVALQSKRAYVWNCPEGHAPYRMRVADRHFSNGCPVCKPSSAARALPL
;
A
#
# COMPACT_ATOMS: atom_id res chain seq x y z
N MET A 1 26.23 34.50 -65.83
CA MET A 1 26.42 34.28 -64.38
C MET A 1 25.07 34.39 -63.70
N THR A 2 24.37 33.28 -63.50
CA THR A 2 23.08 33.25 -62.79
C THR A 2 23.35 32.99 -61.31
N THR A 3 23.26 34.03 -60.48
CA THR A 3 23.26 33.88 -59.03
C THR A 3 21.96 33.20 -58.61
N LYS A 4 22.06 31.90 -58.28
CA LYS A 4 20.99 31.14 -57.66
C LYS A 4 20.87 31.61 -56.20
N THR A 5 20.05 32.60 -55.94
CA THR A 5 19.72 33.05 -54.58
C THR A 5 19.08 31.88 -53.82
N ALA A 6 19.72 31.43 -52.75
CA ALA A 6 19.15 30.40 -51.88
C ALA A 6 17.83 30.91 -51.27
N PRO A 7 16.78 30.08 -51.18
CA PRO A 7 15.49 30.52 -50.65
C PRO A 7 15.64 30.98 -49.19
N ARG A 8 15.02 32.13 -48.86
CA ARG A 8 14.98 32.66 -47.50
C ARG A 8 14.28 31.64 -46.59
N ARG A 9 14.90 31.28 -45.47
CA ARG A 9 14.25 30.42 -44.47
C ARG A 9 13.01 31.15 -43.92
N PRO A 10 11.85 30.46 -43.81
CA PRO A 10 10.65 31.08 -43.26
C PRO A 10 10.86 31.46 -41.78
N SER A 11 10.19 32.53 -41.35
CA SER A 11 10.15 32.90 -39.93
C SER A 11 9.32 31.89 -39.13
N LEU A 12 9.39 31.94 -37.79
CA LEU A 12 8.51 31.14 -36.93
C LEU A 12 7.05 31.50 -37.19
N GLN A 13 6.74 32.79 -37.37
CA GLN A 13 5.39 33.27 -37.67
C GLN A 13 4.84 32.62 -38.95
N ASP A 14 5.65 32.53 -40.00
CA ASP A 14 5.23 32.00 -41.30
C ASP A 14 5.14 30.47 -41.30
N ALA A 15 6.09 29.80 -40.64
CA ALA A 15 6.21 28.35 -40.67
C ALA A 15 5.33 27.64 -39.65
N ASN A 16 5.03 28.29 -38.51
CA ASN A 16 4.21 27.71 -37.45
C ASN A 16 3.36 28.80 -36.75
N PRO A 17 2.30 29.30 -37.40
CA PRO A 17 1.45 30.36 -36.86
C PRO A 17 0.79 29.99 -35.52
N GLU A 18 0.42 28.72 -35.33
CA GLU A 18 -0.15 28.24 -34.05
C GLU A 18 0.86 28.39 -32.91
N LEU A 19 2.10 27.93 -33.11
CA LEU A 19 3.14 28.10 -32.10
C LEU A 19 3.48 29.58 -31.88
N ALA A 20 3.49 30.39 -32.95
CA ALA A 20 3.71 31.83 -32.84
C ALA A 20 2.61 32.52 -32.01
N SER A 21 1.38 32.00 -32.00
CA SER A 21 0.30 32.52 -31.15
C SER A 21 0.55 32.28 -29.64
N GLU A 22 1.40 31.32 -29.28
CA GLU A 22 1.83 31.08 -27.90
C GLU A 22 2.98 32.00 -27.46
N TRP A 23 3.38 32.98 -28.26
CA TRP A 23 4.48 33.90 -27.93
C TRP A 23 4.07 34.91 -26.85
N HIS A 24 4.92 35.10 -25.83
CA HIS A 24 4.68 36.13 -24.83
C HIS A 24 5.33 37.46 -25.24
N THR A 25 4.56 38.40 -25.77
CA THR A 25 5.07 39.66 -26.33
C THR A 25 5.83 40.51 -25.30
N GLU A 26 5.23 40.78 -24.15
CA GLU A 26 5.82 41.70 -23.14
C GLU A 26 7.15 41.19 -22.57
N LEU A 27 7.24 39.89 -22.25
CA LEU A 27 8.45 39.29 -21.67
C LEU A 27 9.60 39.09 -22.69
N ASN A 28 9.30 39.14 -23.99
CA ASN A 28 10.32 38.97 -25.04
C ASN A 28 10.86 40.30 -25.60
N GLY A 29 10.26 41.44 -25.25
CA GLY A 29 10.64 42.75 -25.77
C GLY A 29 10.63 42.75 -27.30
N ASP A 30 11.75 43.15 -27.91
CA ASP A 30 11.89 43.28 -29.37
C ASP A 30 12.02 41.93 -30.11
N LEU A 31 12.15 40.80 -29.40
CA LEU A 31 12.20 39.49 -30.03
C LEU A 31 10.78 39.05 -30.42
N THR A 32 10.54 38.93 -31.73
CA THR A 32 9.24 38.59 -32.30
C THR A 32 9.28 37.25 -33.04
N PRO A 33 8.14 36.56 -33.21
CA PRO A 33 8.07 35.35 -34.03
C PRO A 33 8.50 35.57 -35.50
N ALA A 34 8.34 36.79 -36.02
CA ALA A 34 8.76 37.16 -37.37
C ALA A 34 10.29 37.34 -37.51
N SER A 35 11.00 37.59 -36.42
CA SER A 35 12.46 37.82 -36.41
C SER A 35 13.30 36.57 -36.08
N VAL A 36 12.66 35.41 -35.88
CA VAL A 36 13.31 34.14 -35.55
C VAL A 36 12.90 33.03 -36.51
N THR A 37 13.76 32.02 -36.68
CA THR A 37 13.42 30.81 -37.44
C THR A 37 12.91 29.70 -36.51
N PRO A 38 12.11 28.74 -37.02
CA PRO A 38 11.63 27.62 -36.21
C PRO A 38 12.73 26.76 -35.58
N SER A 39 13.90 26.66 -36.22
CA SER A 39 15.05 25.91 -35.73
C SER A 39 15.97 26.73 -34.80
N SER A 40 15.56 27.92 -34.38
CA SER A 40 16.40 28.81 -33.57
C SER A 40 16.69 28.20 -32.19
N LEU A 41 17.96 28.25 -31.78
CA LEU A 41 18.39 27.83 -30.44
C LEU A 41 18.16 28.91 -29.37
N LYS A 42 17.73 30.12 -29.78
CA LYS A 42 17.34 31.17 -28.85
C LYS A 42 16.18 30.69 -27.97
N LYS A 43 16.19 31.16 -26.73
CA LYS A 43 15.08 30.96 -25.79
C LYS A 43 14.18 32.19 -25.82
N ALA A 44 12.89 31.94 -25.71
CA ALA A 44 11.85 32.95 -25.63
C ALA A 44 10.86 32.58 -24.52
N TRP A 45 10.11 33.56 -24.05
CA TRP A 45 8.98 33.39 -23.16
C TRP A 45 7.74 33.01 -23.94
N TRP A 46 7.04 31.99 -23.46
CA TRP A 46 5.83 31.45 -24.08
C TRP A 46 4.66 31.57 -23.11
N ALA A 47 3.51 31.98 -23.62
CA ALA A 47 2.24 31.91 -22.93
C ALA A 47 1.66 30.49 -23.09
N CYS A 48 1.06 29.96 -22.03
CA CYS A 48 0.35 28.69 -22.12
C CYS A 48 -1.11 28.94 -22.53
N PRO A 49 -1.65 28.26 -23.56
CA PRO A 49 -3.05 28.39 -23.95
C PRO A 49 -4.07 28.02 -22.86
N LYS A 50 -3.64 27.27 -21.83
CA LYS A 50 -4.47 26.90 -20.67
C LYS A 50 -4.38 27.92 -19.51
N GLY A 51 -3.70 29.04 -19.68
CA GLY A 51 -3.58 30.08 -18.65
C GLY A 51 -2.56 29.79 -17.54
N HIS A 52 -1.67 28.81 -17.72
CA HIS A 52 -0.53 28.62 -16.81
C HIS A 52 0.47 29.77 -16.93
N LEU A 53 1.29 29.96 -15.89
CA LEU A 53 2.36 30.96 -15.88
C LEU A 53 3.25 30.86 -17.13
N PRO A 54 3.71 32.02 -17.67
CA PRO A 54 4.63 32.04 -18.79
C PRO A 54 5.89 31.22 -18.52
N PHE A 55 6.41 30.55 -19.54
CA PHE A 55 7.54 29.64 -19.39
C PHE A 55 8.62 29.91 -20.44
N TYR A 56 9.88 29.71 -20.04
CA TYR A 56 11.04 30.01 -20.88
C TYR A 56 11.55 28.74 -21.57
N SER A 57 11.56 28.71 -22.90
CA SER A 57 11.98 27.53 -23.67
C SER A 57 12.64 27.90 -24.99
N ARG A 58 13.47 26.98 -25.53
CA ARG A 58 14.09 27.14 -26.85
C ARG A 58 13.04 27.05 -27.95
N ILE A 59 13.15 27.93 -28.95
CA ILE A 59 12.24 27.95 -30.10
C ILE A 59 12.28 26.62 -30.85
N ALA A 60 13.47 26.07 -31.11
CA ALA A 60 13.62 24.76 -31.74
C ALA A 60 12.90 23.63 -30.99
N ASN A 61 12.98 23.60 -29.65
CA ASN A 61 12.33 22.56 -28.86
C ASN A 61 10.80 22.70 -28.94
N ARG A 62 10.29 23.92 -28.92
CA ARG A 62 8.86 24.22 -29.03
C ARG A 62 8.34 23.83 -30.40
N ASN A 63 9.08 24.13 -31.45
CA ASN A 63 8.77 23.72 -32.80
C ASN A 63 8.82 22.18 -32.99
N ALA A 64 9.65 21.48 -32.21
CA ALA A 64 9.66 20.02 -32.15
C ALA A 64 8.53 19.41 -31.29
N GLY A 65 7.59 20.22 -30.77
CA GLY A 65 6.42 19.77 -30.02
C GLY A 65 6.56 19.79 -28.49
N SER A 66 7.68 20.29 -27.93
CA SER A 66 7.75 20.50 -26.48
C SER A 66 6.70 21.52 -26.05
N GLY A 67 6.04 21.29 -24.91
CA GLY A 67 4.88 22.06 -24.43
C GLY A 67 5.16 22.94 -23.21
N CYS A 68 4.10 23.55 -22.68
CA CYS A 68 4.10 24.06 -21.32
C CYS A 68 4.49 22.94 -20.33
N PRO A 69 5.44 23.18 -19.39
CA PRO A 69 5.88 22.17 -18.43
C PRO A 69 4.75 21.65 -17.53
N VAL A 70 3.79 22.50 -17.17
CA VAL A 70 2.62 22.11 -16.35
C VAL A 70 1.72 21.17 -17.15
N CYS A 71 1.30 21.57 -18.35
CA CYS A 71 0.51 20.70 -19.25
C CYS A 71 1.22 19.37 -19.54
N GLY A 72 2.54 19.38 -19.72
CA GLY A 72 3.35 18.18 -19.93
C GLY A 72 3.31 17.23 -18.73
N ARG A 73 3.44 17.77 -17.52
CA ARG A 73 3.31 17.01 -16.28
C ARG A 73 1.91 16.44 -16.12
N GLU A 74 0.86 17.23 -16.32
CA GLU A 74 -0.53 16.76 -16.25
C GLU A 74 -0.79 15.58 -17.18
N ARG A 75 -0.35 15.70 -18.44
CA ARG A 75 -0.50 14.65 -19.45
C ARG A 75 0.24 13.37 -19.04
N THR A 76 1.46 13.52 -18.51
CA THR A 76 2.27 12.39 -18.05
C THR A 76 1.65 11.74 -16.82
N THR A 77 1.15 12.52 -15.87
CA THR A 77 0.44 12.04 -14.67
C THR A 77 -0.82 11.28 -15.08
N LEU A 78 -1.61 11.80 -16.01
CA LEU A 78 -2.82 11.14 -16.51
C LEU A 78 -2.49 9.80 -17.19
N ALA A 79 -1.53 9.80 -18.12
CA ALA A 79 -1.07 8.58 -18.77
C ALA A 79 -0.49 7.57 -17.76
N SER A 80 0.13 8.06 -16.69
CA SER A 80 0.69 7.27 -15.60
C SER A 80 -0.32 6.90 -14.51
N SER A 81 -1.57 7.35 -14.56
CA SER A 81 -2.61 6.95 -13.60
C SER A 81 -3.52 5.86 -14.17
N VAL A 82 -3.69 5.80 -15.49
CA VAL A 82 -4.44 4.72 -16.16
C VAL A 82 -3.57 3.46 -16.24
N PRO A 83 -4.04 2.28 -15.78
CA PRO A 83 -3.29 1.03 -15.95
C PRO A 83 -3.18 0.64 -17.43
N ALA A 84 -2.01 0.11 -17.83
CA ALA A 84 -1.88 -0.57 -19.11
C ALA A 84 -2.71 -1.88 -19.09
N PRO A 85 -3.06 -2.47 -20.26
CA PRO A 85 -3.73 -3.77 -20.32
C PRO A 85 -2.97 -4.83 -19.50
N GLY A 86 -3.68 -5.66 -18.72
CA GLY A 86 -3.09 -6.65 -17.83
C GLY A 86 -2.40 -6.07 -16.59
N ARG A 87 -2.61 -4.78 -16.27
CA ARG A 87 -1.92 -4.10 -15.15
C ARG A 87 -2.87 -3.38 -14.21
N SER A 88 -4.19 -3.51 -14.41
CA SER A 88 -5.17 -2.97 -13.48
C SER A 88 -5.23 -3.77 -12.17
N LEU A 89 -5.88 -3.20 -11.15
CA LEU A 89 -6.15 -3.90 -9.91
C LEU A 89 -7.04 -5.13 -10.16
N ALA A 90 -8.09 -4.98 -10.97
CA ALA A 90 -9.02 -6.06 -11.28
C ALA A 90 -8.33 -7.29 -11.91
N GLU A 91 -7.39 -7.05 -12.82
CA GLU A 91 -6.70 -8.13 -13.55
C GLU A 91 -5.61 -8.81 -12.70
N LEU A 92 -4.94 -8.07 -11.83
CA LEU A 92 -3.81 -8.60 -11.05
C LEU A 92 -4.20 -9.11 -9.66
N HIS A 93 -5.27 -8.56 -9.08
CA HIS A 93 -5.72 -8.86 -7.72
C HIS A 93 -7.26 -8.94 -7.66
N PRO A 94 -7.89 -9.90 -8.36
CA PRO A 94 -9.35 -10.04 -8.37
C PRO A 94 -9.95 -10.22 -6.96
N GLU A 95 -9.22 -10.89 -6.06
CA GLU A 95 -9.60 -11.10 -4.66
C GLU A 95 -9.67 -9.80 -3.86
N ILE A 96 -8.81 -8.82 -4.17
CA ILE A 96 -8.84 -7.50 -3.55
C ILE A 96 -9.87 -6.61 -4.25
N ALA A 97 -10.01 -6.74 -5.56
CA ALA A 97 -11.02 -6.02 -6.33
C ALA A 97 -12.46 -6.39 -5.91
N ALA A 98 -12.68 -7.60 -5.39
CA ALA A 98 -13.96 -8.03 -4.84
C ALA A 98 -14.37 -7.22 -3.59
N ASP A 99 -13.40 -6.66 -2.86
CA ASP A 99 -13.65 -5.80 -1.70
C ASP A 99 -13.94 -4.34 -2.09
N TRP A 100 -14.12 -4.03 -3.37
CA TRP A 100 -14.34 -2.65 -3.82
C TRP A 100 -15.74 -2.16 -3.46
N ASP A 101 -15.84 -0.97 -2.86
CA ASP A 101 -17.12 -0.32 -2.63
C ASP A 101 -17.56 0.42 -3.90
N ILE A 102 -18.37 -0.22 -4.73
CA ILE A 102 -18.80 0.33 -6.03
C ILE A 102 -19.63 1.61 -5.84
N GLU A 103 -20.53 1.62 -4.86
CA GLU A 103 -21.41 2.77 -4.61
C GLU A 103 -20.62 3.98 -4.13
N ALA A 104 -19.70 3.79 -3.18
CA ALA A 104 -18.92 4.91 -2.62
C ALA A 104 -17.83 5.44 -3.57
N ASN A 105 -17.41 4.67 -4.58
CA ASN A 105 -16.36 5.07 -5.53
C ASN A 105 -16.90 5.60 -6.88
N GLY A 106 -18.20 5.47 -7.15
CA GLY A 106 -18.83 5.94 -8.38
C GLY A 106 -18.18 5.35 -9.65
N ASP A 107 -17.82 6.20 -10.61
CA ASP A 107 -17.27 5.78 -11.92
C ASP A 107 -15.85 5.19 -11.87
N LEU A 108 -15.21 5.23 -10.69
CA LEU A 108 -13.89 4.67 -10.51
C LEU A 108 -14.00 3.17 -10.20
N THR A 109 -13.62 2.36 -11.17
CA THR A 109 -13.64 0.89 -11.08
C THR A 109 -12.24 0.32 -10.78
N PRO A 110 -12.16 -0.91 -10.24
CA PRO A 110 -10.90 -1.64 -10.10
C PRO A 110 -10.11 -1.79 -11.41
N SER A 111 -10.78 -1.85 -12.57
CA SER A 111 -10.14 -1.92 -13.88
C SER A 111 -9.47 -0.61 -14.32
N ARG A 112 -9.84 0.51 -13.69
CA ARG A 112 -9.29 1.86 -14.00
C ARG A 112 -8.22 2.31 -13.03
N VAL A 113 -7.79 1.45 -12.10
CA VAL A 113 -6.83 1.78 -11.05
C VAL A 113 -5.65 0.81 -11.08
N ARG A 114 -4.43 1.33 -10.92
CA ARG A 114 -3.22 0.53 -10.76
C ARG A 114 -3.12 -0.01 -9.35
N ARG A 115 -2.63 -1.24 -9.16
CA ARG A 115 -2.39 -1.83 -7.83
C ARG A 115 -1.50 -0.99 -6.90
N ALA A 116 -0.55 -0.22 -7.46
CA ALA A 116 0.35 0.68 -6.72
C ALA A 116 -0.18 2.12 -6.62
N SER A 117 -1.48 2.34 -6.85
CA SER A 117 -2.07 3.68 -6.78
C SER A 117 -2.11 4.20 -5.35
N ASN A 118 -1.71 5.46 -5.17
CA ASN A 118 -1.89 6.22 -3.93
C ASN A 118 -3.28 6.87 -3.82
N LYS A 119 -4.19 6.60 -4.77
CA LYS A 119 -5.56 7.08 -4.70
C LYS A 119 -6.28 6.41 -3.52
N VAL A 120 -6.85 7.21 -2.63
CA VAL A 120 -7.67 6.73 -1.51
C VAL A 120 -9.07 6.43 -2.04
N VAL A 121 -9.49 5.18 -1.91
CA VAL A 121 -10.78 4.65 -2.36
C VAL A 121 -11.47 3.94 -1.19
N SER A 122 -12.76 3.71 -1.35
CA SER A 122 -13.57 2.99 -0.36
C SER A 122 -13.54 1.49 -0.64
N TRP A 123 -13.39 0.71 0.43
CA TRP A 123 -13.35 -0.75 0.41
C TRP A 123 -14.39 -1.29 1.38
N ILE A 124 -15.05 -2.37 1.01
CA ILE A 124 -15.92 -3.16 1.88
C ILE A 124 -15.04 -4.13 2.66
N CYS A 125 -15.21 -4.19 3.98
CA CYS A 125 -14.51 -5.17 4.79
C CYS A 125 -15.13 -6.58 4.60
N PRO A 126 -14.34 -7.60 4.20
CA PRO A 126 -14.86 -8.97 4.03
C PRO A 126 -15.30 -9.62 5.35
N ASN A 127 -14.89 -9.06 6.50
CA ASN A 127 -15.33 -9.53 7.82
C ASN A 127 -16.62 -8.84 8.31
N GLY A 128 -17.32 -8.09 7.44
CA GLY A 128 -18.62 -7.48 7.78
C GLY A 128 -18.55 -6.18 8.58
N HIS A 129 -17.38 -5.56 8.73
CA HIS A 129 -17.21 -4.30 9.46
C HIS A 129 -17.59 -3.03 8.64
N GLY A 130 -18.28 -3.20 7.51
CA GLY A 130 -18.67 -2.10 6.62
C GLY A 130 -17.52 -1.51 5.81
N SER A 131 -17.76 -0.33 5.26
CA SER A 131 -16.83 0.36 4.35
C SER A 131 -15.76 1.15 5.09
N TYR A 132 -14.56 1.20 4.51
CA TYR A 132 -13.43 1.95 5.04
C TYR A 132 -12.57 2.52 3.91
N ARG A 133 -11.80 3.58 4.21
CA ARG A 133 -10.97 4.26 3.22
C ARG A 133 -9.51 3.85 3.33
N ALA A 134 -8.90 3.48 2.21
CA ALA A 134 -7.48 3.17 2.12
C ALA A 134 -6.95 3.38 0.69
N THR A 135 -5.64 3.54 0.53
CA THR A 135 -5.03 3.56 -0.81
C THR A 135 -4.97 2.15 -1.38
N THR A 136 -5.01 2.02 -2.71
CA THR A 136 -4.83 0.73 -3.39
C THR A 136 -3.47 0.12 -3.05
N GLN A 137 -2.40 0.91 -3.05
CA GLN A 137 -1.06 0.43 -2.70
C GLN A 137 -1.00 -0.18 -1.30
N HIS A 138 -1.61 0.47 -0.29
CA HIS A 138 -1.61 -0.05 1.07
C HIS A 138 -2.48 -1.30 1.21
N ARG A 139 -3.65 -1.33 0.55
CA ARG A 139 -4.52 -2.52 0.55
C ARG A 139 -3.82 -3.74 -0.05
N VAL A 140 -3.08 -3.55 -1.15
CA VAL A 140 -2.39 -4.62 -1.88
C VAL A 140 -1.11 -5.08 -1.18
N TYR A 141 -0.18 -4.17 -0.87
CA TYR A 141 1.17 -4.58 -0.42
C TYR A 141 1.35 -4.62 1.09
N GLN A 142 0.59 -3.83 1.85
CA GLN A 142 0.76 -3.76 3.31
C GLN A 142 -0.29 -4.59 4.04
N GLY A 143 -1.18 -5.27 3.31
CA GLY A 143 -2.25 -6.07 3.88
C GLY A 143 -3.15 -5.26 4.83
N GLN A 144 -3.26 -3.95 4.63
CA GLN A 144 -4.06 -3.09 5.51
C GLN A 144 -5.50 -3.58 5.50
N ARG A 145 -5.96 -3.98 6.68
CA ARG A 145 -7.34 -4.37 6.94
C ARG A 145 -8.13 -3.12 7.32
N CYS A 146 -9.45 -3.22 7.38
CA CYS A 146 -10.26 -2.15 7.96
C CYS A 146 -9.77 -1.82 9.39
N PRO A 147 -10.09 -0.61 9.92
CA PRO A 147 -9.64 -0.20 11.25
C PRO A 147 -9.96 -1.21 12.35
N VAL A 148 -11.16 -1.79 12.30
CA VAL A 148 -11.64 -2.79 13.28
C VAL A 148 -10.79 -4.06 13.24
N CYS A 149 -10.57 -4.64 12.06
CA CYS A 149 -9.71 -5.81 11.90
C CYS A 149 -8.25 -5.53 12.28
N SER A 150 -7.77 -4.31 12.00
CA SER A 150 -6.41 -3.90 12.35
C SER A 150 -6.24 -3.80 13.87
N GLU A 151 -7.24 -3.27 14.57
CA GLU A 151 -7.26 -3.22 16.02
C GLU A 151 -7.35 -4.62 16.64
N GLN A 152 -8.25 -5.47 16.13
CA GLN A 152 -8.37 -6.86 16.56
C GLN A 152 -7.04 -7.61 16.41
N ALA A 153 -6.39 -7.51 15.24
CA ALA A 153 -5.08 -8.13 15.02
C ALA A 153 -4.00 -7.61 15.99
N ARG A 154 -3.99 -6.31 16.30
CA ARG A 154 -3.06 -5.73 17.29
C ARG A 154 -3.36 -6.23 18.70
N ALA A 155 -4.62 -6.35 19.07
CA ALA A 155 -5.03 -6.89 20.36
C ALA A 155 -4.61 -8.36 20.49
N ASP A 156 -4.79 -9.18 19.45
CA ASP A 156 -4.36 -10.57 19.43
C ASP A 156 -2.85 -10.70 19.60
N LEU A 157 -2.06 -9.91 18.87
CA LEU A 157 -0.59 -9.89 19.02
C LEU A 157 -0.13 -9.52 20.43
N ARG A 158 -0.85 -8.62 21.12
CA ARG A 158 -0.55 -8.29 22.53
C ARG A 158 -0.82 -9.45 23.49
N THR A 159 -1.67 -10.40 23.11
CA THR A 159 -1.94 -11.60 23.93
C THR A 159 -0.93 -12.72 23.71
N LEU A 160 -0.16 -12.68 22.62
CA LEU A 160 0.83 -13.69 22.31
C LEU A 160 2.09 -13.52 23.19
N PRO A 161 2.73 -14.63 23.60
CA PRO A 161 4.04 -14.57 24.24
C PRO A 161 5.09 -14.03 23.26
N ALA A 162 6.09 -13.31 23.78
CA ALA A 162 7.29 -12.99 23.01
C ALA A 162 8.02 -14.28 22.56
N PRO A 163 8.82 -14.25 21.48
CA PRO A 163 9.60 -15.41 21.04
C PRO A 163 10.41 -16.02 22.20
N GLY A 164 10.41 -17.35 22.32
CA GLY A 164 11.06 -18.07 23.42
C GLY A 164 10.30 -18.03 24.76
N ARG A 165 9.10 -17.44 24.82
CA ARG A 165 8.31 -17.31 26.06
C ARG A 165 7.00 -18.10 26.07
N SER A 166 6.67 -18.80 24.98
CA SER A 166 5.48 -19.63 24.94
C SER A 166 5.59 -20.83 25.89
N LEU A 167 4.45 -21.43 26.23
CA LEU A 167 4.37 -22.67 26.98
C LEU A 167 5.08 -23.80 26.20
N ALA A 168 4.84 -23.88 24.89
CA ALA A 168 5.50 -24.86 24.02
C ALA A 168 7.03 -24.78 24.09
N GLU A 169 7.59 -23.57 24.07
CA GLU A 169 9.05 -23.37 24.08
C GLU A 169 9.65 -23.55 25.48
N ARG A 170 8.99 -23.01 26.52
CA ARG A 170 9.56 -22.98 27.88
C ARG A 170 9.29 -24.24 28.69
N ASN A 171 8.25 -24.99 28.36
CA ASN A 171 7.92 -26.23 29.05
C ASN A 171 7.18 -27.22 28.12
N PRO A 172 7.90 -27.90 27.22
CA PRO A 172 7.33 -28.88 26.29
C PRO A 172 6.61 -30.04 26.98
N ALA A 173 7.10 -30.49 28.13
CA ALA A 173 6.49 -31.59 28.89
C ALA A 173 5.09 -31.21 29.38
N LEU A 174 4.93 -30.01 29.94
CA LEU A 174 3.60 -29.51 30.30
C LEU A 174 2.75 -29.23 29.06
N ALA A 175 3.34 -28.71 27.98
CA ALA A 175 2.62 -28.47 26.73
C ALA A 175 2.00 -29.76 26.15
N ALA A 176 2.61 -30.92 26.38
CA ALA A 176 2.08 -32.22 25.97
C ALA A 176 0.78 -32.62 26.71
N GLU A 177 0.54 -32.05 27.89
CA GLU A 177 -0.70 -32.24 28.64
C GLU A 177 -1.84 -31.34 28.14
N TRP A 178 -1.61 -30.47 27.16
CA TRP A 178 -2.63 -29.58 26.61
C TRP A 178 -3.72 -30.37 25.87
N ASN A 179 -4.99 -30.10 26.19
CA ASN A 179 -6.09 -30.64 25.40
C ASN A 179 -6.31 -29.74 24.16
N THR A 180 -5.85 -30.19 22.99
CA THR A 180 -5.89 -29.40 21.75
C THR A 180 -7.30 -29.15 21.24
N GLU A 181 -8.17 -30.15 21.34
CA GLU A 181 -9.55 -30.06 20.88
C GLU A 181 -10.37 -29.08 21.73
N ALA A 182 -10.31 -29.24 23.06
CA ALA A 182 -11.08 -28.41 24.00
C ALA A 182 -10.58 -26.95 24.07
N ASN A 183 -9.37 -26.66 23.62
CA ASN A 183 -8.79 -25.32 23.63
C ASN A 183 -8.69 -24.67 22.24
N ALA A 184 -9.16 -25.33 21.18
CA ALA A 184 -9.13 -24.77 19.83
C ALA A 184 -9.89 -23.43 19.76
N PRO A 185 -9.39 -22.43 18.99
CA PRO A 185 -8.23 -22.49 18.10
C PRO A 185 -6.88 -22.16 18.77
N ARG A 186 -6.82 -22.03 20.10
CA ARG A 186 -5.59 -21.62 20.81
C ARG A 186 -4.63 -22.80 20.97
N THR A 187 -3.36 -22.55 20.69
CA THR A 187 -2.27 -23.54 20.84
C THR A 187 -1.35 -23.18 22.00
N THR A 188 -0.49 -24.12 22.39
CA THR A 188 0.54 -23.89 23.41
C THR A 188 1.64 -22.90 22.96
N ALA A 189 1.72 -22.59 21.67
CA ALA A 189 2.56 -21.51 21.14
C ALA A 189 1.96 -20.12 21.42
N ASP A 190 0.63 -20.02 21.55
CA ASP A 190 -0.09 -18.74 21.71
C ASP A 190 -0.20 -18.29 23.17
N VAL A 191 0.37 -19.03 24.11
CA VAL A 191 0.15 -18.84 25.54
C VAL A 191 1.47 -18.82 26.29
N ALA A 192 1.70 -17.77 27.07
CA ALA A 192 2.87 -17.69 27.95
C ALA A 192 2.76 -18.70 29.11
N LEU A 193 3.90 -19.25 29.54
CA LEU A 193 3.97 -20.16 30.71
C LEU A 193 3.40 -19.53 32.01
N GLN A 194 3.46 -18.20 32.11
CA GLN A 194 2.95 -17.42 33.25
C GLN A 194 1.50 -16.95 33.07
N SER A 195 0.79 -17.47 32.07
CA SER A 195 -0.57 -17.03 31.78
C SER A 195 -1.52 -17.36 32.94
N LYS A 196 -2.28 -16.35 33.37
CA LYS A 196 -3.36 -16.49 34.36
C LYS A 196 -4.66 -17.01 33.73
N ARG A 197 -4.67 -17.30 32.43
CA ARG A 197 -5.83 -17.88 31.74
C ARG A 197 -5.93 -19.38 32.02
N ALA A 198 -7.15 -19.85 32.20
CA ALA A 198 -7.46 -21.26 32.43
C ALA A 198 -7.79 -21.97 31.12
N TYR A 199 -7.19 -23.15 30.96
CA TYR A 199 -7.34 -24.03 29.82
C TYR A 199 -7.63 -25.45 30.29
N VAL A 200 -8.06 -26.30 29.37
CA VAL A 200 -8.32 -27.71 29.64
C VAL A 200 -7.04 -28.52 29.43
N TRP A 201 -6.74 -29.38 30.40
CA TRP A 201 -5.55 -30.23 30.43
C TRP A 201 -5.97 -31.69 30.47
N ASN A 202 -5.24 -32.52 29.74
CA ASN A 202 -5.30 -33.97 29.85
C ASN A 202 -4.45 -34.41 31.05
N CYS A 203 -4.95 -35.36 31.84
CA CYS A 203 -4.17 -35.94 32.93
C CYS A 203 -3.24 -37.04 32.37
N PRO A 204 -1.93 -37.01 32.66
CA PRO A 204 -1.02 -38.09 32.27
C PRO A 204 -1.41 -39.45 32.84
N GLU A 205 -1.97 -39.47 34.05
CA GLU A 205 -2.49 -40.67 34.73
C GLU A 205 -3.84 -41.16 34.17
N GLY A 206 -4.36 -40.57 33.08
CA GLY A 206 -5.60 -41.02 32.43
C GLY A 206 -6.90 -40.56 33.09
N HIS A 207 -6.85 -39.70 34.11
CA HIS A 207 -8.06 -39.07 34.65
C HIS A 207 -8.74 -38.14 33.63
N ALA A 208 -10.03 -37.85 33.89
CA ALA A 208 -10.82 -36.95 33.07
C ALA A 208 -10.13 -35.57 32.88
N PRO A 209 -10.24 -34.96 31.69
CA PRO A 209 -9.70 -33.64 31.44
C PRO A 209 -10.23 -32.60 32.43
N TYR A 210 -9.39 -31.65 32.82
CA TYR A 210 -9.71 -30.68 33.88
C TYR A 210 -9.25 -29.28 33.50
N ARG A 211 -9.93 -28.28 34.07
CA ARG A 211 -9.69 -26.86 33.76
C ARG A 211 -8.81 -26.22 34.83
N MET A 212 -7.67 -25.65 34.43
CA MET A 212 -6.73 -24.99 35.35
C MET A 212 -5.92 -23.89 34.64
N ARG A 213 -5.46 -22.88 35.40
CA ARG A 213 -4.59 -21.81 34.88
C ARG A 213 -3.22 -22.35 34.47
N VAL A 214 -2.62 -21.78 33.43
CA VAL A 214 -1.26 -22.19 32.99
C VAL A 214 -0.23 -21.93 34.08
N ALA A 215 -0.25 -20.75 34.71
CA ALA A 215 0.65 -20.43 35.82
C ALA A 215 0.49 -21.42 36.99
N ASP A 216 -0.76 -21.75 37.35
CA ASP A 216 -1.03 -22.72 38.42
C ASP A 216 -0.58 -24.12 38.02
N ARG A 217 -0.77 -24.54 36.76
CA ARG A 217 -0.22 -25.80 36.28
C ARG A 217 1.29 -25.84 36.27
N HIS A 218 1.94 -24.72 36.02
CA HIS A 218 3.39 -24.64 36.03
C HIS A 218 3.96 -24.74 37.47
N PHE A 219 3.26 -24.20 38.46
CA PHE A 219 3.76 -24.04 39.83
C PHE A 219 3.07 -24.89 40.90
N SER A 220 1.94 -25.53 40.62
CA SER A 220 1.12 -26.22 41.62
C SER A 220 0.75 -27.65 41.22
N ASN A 221 0.06 -28.35 42.12
CA ASN A 221 -0.38 -29.74 41.95
C ASN A 221 -1.40 -29.83 40.80
N GLY A 222 -0.99 -30.48 39.70
CA GLY A 222 -1.70 -30.55 38.42
C GLY A 222 -3.14 -31.05 38.50
N CYS A 223 -3.37 -32.33 38.21
CA CYS A 223 -4.74 -32.87 38.19
C CYS A 223 -5.37 -32.84 39.60
N PRO A 224 -6.60 -32.31 39.78
CA PRO A 224 -7.29 -32.26 41.08
C PRO A 224 -7.53 -33.62 41.73
N VAL A 225 -7.56 -34.69 40.93
CA VAL A 225 -7.79 -36.07 41.38
C VAL A 225 -6.48 -36.72 41.87
N CYS A 226 -5.33 -36.32 41.31
CA CYS A 226 -4.02 -36.92 41.59
C CYS A 226 -3.39 -36.49 42.95
N LYS A 227 -4.16 -36.12 43.99
CA LYS A 227 -3.61 -35.54 45.25
C LYS A 227 -2.41 -36.32 45.85
N PRO A 228 -1.52 -35.61 46.58
CA PRO A 228 -0.07 -35.60 46.37
C PRO A 228 0.64 -36.83 46.93
N SER A 229 1.51 -37.47 46.14
CA SER A 229 2.55 -38.32 46.72
C SER A 229 3.59 -37.41 47.37
N SER A 230 3.64 -37.44 48.70
CA SER A 230 4.70 -36.88 49.50
C SER A 230 6.02 -37.62 49.24
N ALA A 231 6.91 -37.06 48.41
CA ALA A 231 8.33 -37.38 48.46
C ALA A 231 9.18 -36.24 47.84
N ALA A 232 10.04 -35.69 48.69
CA ALA A 232 11.14 -34.78 48.44
C ALA A 232 11.71 -34.76 47.01
N ARG A 233 11.67 -33.58 46.36
CA ARG A 233 12.70 -33.21 45.39
C ARG A 233 13.94 -32.76 46.18
N ALA A 234 14.89 -33.67 46.36
CA ALA A 234 16.27 -33.29 46.62
C ALA A 234 16.76 -32.42 45.45
N LEU A 235 17.27 -31.23 45.78
CA LEU A 235 18.07 -30.44 44.84
C LEU A 235 19.39 -31.18 44.59
N PRO A 236 19.87 -31.28 43.34
CA PRO A 236 21.27 -31.64 43.11
C PRO A 236 22.17 -30.47 43.58
N LEU A 237 23.32 -30.83 44.15
CA LEU A 237 24.32 -29.99 44.81
C LEU A 237 24.69 -28.71 44.04
#